data_AF-A0A6S7K417-F1
#
_entry.id   AF-A0A6S7K417-F1
#
_cell.length_a   1.000
_cell.length_b   1.000
_cell.length_c   1.000
_cell.angle_alpha   90.00
_cell.angle_beta   90.00
_cell.angle_gamma   90.00
#
_symmetry.space_group_name_H-M   'P 1'
#
loop_
_entity.id
_entity.type
_entity.pdbx_description
1 polymer ?
#
loop_
_entity_poly.entity_id
_entity_poly.type
_entity_poly.pdbx_seq_one_letter_code
_entity_poly.pdbx_strand_id
1 'polypeptide(L)' 'MFEFLGVGVDNDKILVLGATNLPWILDSAIRRRFEKRIYIPLPEVSARVKMFELHIGKSGHELNANDFKDLARKSEG' A
#
# COMPACT_ATOMS: atom_id res chain seq x y z
N MET A 1 -5.08 -7.91 2.31
CA MET A 1 -4.75 -7.34 3.64
C MET A 1 -5.24 -5.90 3.64
N PHE A 2 -6.05 -5.48 4.62
CA PHE A 2 -6.64 -4.12 4.63
C PHE A 2 -5.72 -3.18 5.39
N GLU A 3 -4.79 -2.50 4.76
CA GLU A 3 -4.03 -1.45 5.46
C GLU A 3 -4.82 -0.14 5.41
N PHE A 4 -5.16 0.38 6.59
CA PHE A 4 -5.75 1.70 6.71
C PHE A 4 -4.70 2.71 7.15
N LEU A 5 -4.37 3.66 6.27
CA LEU A 5 -3.61 4.84 6.66
C LEU A 5 -4.58 5.89 7.22
N GLY A 6 -4.47 6.17 8.51
CA GLY A 6 -5.21 7.22 9.20
C GLY A 6 -4.41 8.53 9.20
N VAL A 7 -5.06 9.66 8.94
CA VAL A 7 -4.44 10.99 9.02
C VAL A 7 -5.19 11.84 10.05
N GLY A 8 -4.48 12.30 11.09
CA GLY A 8 -4.97 13.26 12.07
C GLY A 8 -4.15 14.56 12.04
N VAL A 9 -4.81 15.70 12.18
CA VAL A 9 -4.17 17.03 12.25
C VAL A 9 -4.54 17.65 13.60
N ASP A 10 -3.56 17.95 14.44
CA ASP A 10 -3.75 18.76 15.65
C ASP A 10 -3.44 20.24 15.35
N ASN A 11 -3.96 21.16 16.18
CA ASN A 11 -3.84 22.62 16.01
C ASN A 11 -2.38 23.13 15.99
N ASP A 12 -1.41 22.29 16.34
CA ASP A 12 0.04 22.57 16.35
C ASP A 12 0.80 22.11 15.07
N LYS A 13 0.09 21.89 13.95
CA LYS A 13 0.68 21.43 12.66
C LYS A 13 1.34 20.04 12.71
N ILE A 14 0.94 19.21 13.66
CA ILE A 14 1.44 17.82 13.76
C ILE A 14 0.56 16.93 12.89
N LEU A 15 1.21 16.13 12.04
CA LEU A 15 0.58 15.10 11.22
C LEU A 15 0.81 13.73 11.84
N VAL A 16 -0.27 13.05 12.24
CA VAL A 16 -0.19 11.68 12.77
C VAL A 16 -0.63 10.70 11.70
N LEU A 17 0.25 9.76 11.36
CA LEU A 17 -0.01 8.63 10.47
C LEU A 17 -0.09 7.34 11.28
N GLY A 18 -1.12 6.53 11.04
CA GLY A 18 -1.27 5.20 11.63
C GLY A 18 -1.66 4.16 10.58
N ALA A 19 -1.15 2.93 10.71
CA ALA A 19 -1.47 1.79 9.85
C ALA A 19 -2.07 0.65 10.67
N THR A 20 -3.18 0.05 10.21
CA THR A 20 -3.80 -1.10 10.87
C THR A 20 -4.42 -2.06 9.86
N ASN A 21 -4.38 -3.36 10.17
CA ASN A 21 -5.11 -4.42 9.48
C ASN A 21 -6.50 -4.74 10.09
N LEU A 22 -6.84 -4.12 11.23
CA LEU A 22 -8.07 -4.38 12.00
C LEU A 22 -8.80 -3.08 12.37
N PRO A 23 -9.23 -2.26 11.39
CA PRO A 23 -9.78 -0.92 11.64
C PRO A 23 -11.07 -0.90 12.47
N TRP A 24 -11.83 -2.00 12.51
CA TRP A 24 -13.08 -2.12 13.26
C TRP A 24 -12.89 -2.35 14.76
N ILE A 25 -11.69 -2.75 15.20
CA ILE A 25 -11.40 -3.00 16.62
C ILE A 25 -11.10 -1.69 17.36
N LEU A 26 -10.72 -0.63 16.64
CA LEU A 26 -10.41 0.67 17.23
C LEU A 26 -11.64 1.28 17.91
N ASP A 27 -11.44 1.75 19.14
CA ASP A 27 -12.50 2.42 19.90
C ASP A 27 -12.95 3.72 19.22
N SER A 28 -14.10 4.24 19.62
CA SER A 28 -14.67 5.44 19.02
C SER A 28 -13.82 6.70 19.22
N ALA A 29 -13.06 6.83 20.31
CA ALA A 29 -12.24 8.00 20.57
C ALA A 29 -11.02 8.04 19.64
N ILE A 30 -10.35 6.91 19.42
CA ILE A 30 -9.24 6.82 18.46
C ILE A 30 -9.74 6.99 17.03
N ARG A 31 -10.89 6.39 16.67
CA ARG A 31 -11.49 6.59 15.34
C ARG A 31 -11.85 8.05 15.04
N ARG A 32 -12.16 8.86 16.06
CA ARG A 32 -12.39 10.30 15.92
C ARG A 32 -11.10 11.11 15.74
N ARG A 33 -9.95 10.61 16.21
CA ARG A 33 -8.64 11.25 15.97
C ARG A 33 -8.09 10.97 14.57
N PHE A 34 -8.49 9.85 13.97
CA PHE A 34 -8.16 9.47 12.59
C PHE A 34 -9.35 9.68 11.66
N GLU A 35 -9.71 10.94 11.44
CA GLU A 35 -10.88 11.31 10.66
C GLU A 35 -10.76 10.88 9.19
N LYS A 36 -9.57 11.06 8.60
CA LYS A 36 -9.25 10.62 7.24
C LYS A 36 -8.70 9.20 7.27
N ARG A 37 -9.33 8.33 6.49
CA ARG A 37 -9.04 6.90 6.42
C ARG A 37 -8.91 6.48 4.96
N ILE A 38 -7.74 6.00 4.59
CA ILE A 38 -7.43 5.54 3.24
C ILE A 38 -7.36 4.02 3.25
N TYR A 39 -8.18 3.38 2.42
CA TYR A 39 -8.08 1.94 2.19
C TYR A 39 -6.97 1.65 1.18
N ILE A 40 -6.06 0.74 1.53
CA ILE A 40 -5.03 0.21 0.63
C ILE A 40 -5.49 -1.14 0.08
N PRO A 41 -5.86 -1.23 -1.21
CA PRO A 41 -6.22 -2.49 -1.84
C PRO A 41 -4.98 -3.32 -2.19
N LEU A 42 -5.20 -4.58 -2.56
CA LEU A 42 -4.17 -5.41 -3.19
C LEU A 42 -3.72 -4.77 -4.52
N PRO A 43 -2.44 -4.92 -4.91
CA PRO A 43 -1.93 -4.30 -6.12
C PRO A 43 -2.51 -4.97 -7.37
N GLU A 44 -2.97 -4.15 -8.31
CA GLU A 44 -3.35 -4.60 -9.65
C GLU A 44 -2.14 -5.09 -10.46
N VAL A 45 -2.39 -5.80 -11.55
CA VAL A 45 -1.33 -6.35 -12.44
C VAL A 45 -0.31 -5.27 -12.83
N SER A 46 -0.76 -4.08 -13.20
CA SER A 46 0.12 -2.96 -13.58
C SER A 46 1.00 -2.48 -12.42
N ALA A 47 0.45 -2.43 -11.21
CA ALA A 47 1.22 -2.11 -10.01
C ALA A 47 2.26 -3.20 -9.72
N ARG A 48 1.89 -4.48 -9.85
CA ARG A 48 2.82 -5.61 -9.67
C ARG A 48 3.95 -5.60 -10.71
N VAL A 49 3.66 -5.29 -11.99
CA VAL A 49 4.70 -5.05 -13.02
C VAL A 49 5.67 -3.99 -12.53
N LYS A 50 5.14 -2.85 -12.05
CA LYS A 50 6.01 -1.76 -11.60
C LYS A 50 6.84 -2.14 -10.38
N MET A 51 6.27 -2.92 -9.46
CA MET A 51 6.99 -3.46 -8.32
C MET A 51 8.15 -4.34 -8.77
N PHE A 52 7.95 -5.25 -9.72
CA PHE A 52 9.03 -6.09 -10.24
C PHE A 52 10.11 -5.26 -10.94
N GLU A 53 9.75 -4.29 -11.78
CA GLU A 53 10.70 -3.38 -12.43
C GLU A 53 11.56 -2.62 -11.40
N LEU A 54 10.93 -2.13 -10.32
CA LEU A 54 11.61 -1.36 -9.28
C LEU A 54 12.57 -2.23 -8.45
N HIS A 55 12.16 -3.44 -8.07
CA HIS A 55 12.95 -4.30 -7.18
C HIS A 55 14.05 -5.06 -7.90
N ILE A 56 13.85 -5.42 -9.17
CA ILE A 56 14.86 -6.11 -9.98
C ILE A 56 15.88 -5.10 -10.54
N GLY A 57 15.51 -3.82 -10.65
CA GLY A 57 16.43 -2.74 -10.99
C GLY A 57 16.96 -2.86 -12.42
N LYS A 58 18.21 -2.44 -12.66
CA LYS A 58 18.87 -2.51 -13.98
C LYS A 58 19.98 -3.56 -14.07
N SER A 59 20.26 -4.29 -12.99
CA SER A 59 21.48 -5.06 -12.87
C SER A 59 21.22 -6.55 -13.04
N GLY A 60 21.95 -7.19 -13.98
CA GLY A 60 22.21 -8.63 -13.99
C GLY A 60 21.09 -9.57 -14.43
N HIS A 61 20.06 -9.08 -15.13
CA HIS A 61 18.98 -9.91 -15.64
C HIS A 61 18.70 -9.63 -17.12
N GLU A 62 18.24 -10.67 -17.83
CA GLU A 62 17.88 -10.60 -19.25
C GLU A 62 16.35 -10.47 -19.46
N LEU A 63 15.61 -10.14 -18.39
CA LEU A 63 14.15 -10.01 -18.43
C LEU A 63 13.74 -8.82 -19.30
N ASN A 64 12.76 -9.05 -20.16
CA ASN A 64 12.13 -8.04 -20.98
C ASN A 64 10.74 -7.66 -20.41
N ALA A 65 10.09 -6.69 -21.04
CA ALA A 65 8.78 -6.17 -20.60
C ALA A 65 7.67 -7.23 -20.55
N ASN A 66 7.72 -8.28 -21.38
CA ASN A 66 6.73 -9.36 -21.34
C ASN A 66 6.99 -10.30 -20.16
N ASP A 67 8.24 -10.57 -19.82
CA ASP A 67 8.57 -11.38 -18.64
C ASP A 67 8.03 -10.73 -17.37
N PHE A 68 8.17 -9.42 -17.23
CA PHE A 68 7.59 -8.68 -16.10
C PHE A 68 6.06 -8.75 -16.04
N LYS A 69 5.39 -8.70 -17.19
CA LYS A 69 3.93 -8.88 -17.28
C LYS A 69 3.51 -10.29 -16.88
N ASP A 70 4.26 -11.30 -17.30
CA ASP A 70 3.96 -12.69 -16.99
C ASP A 70 4.21 -13.01 -15.52
N LEU A 71 5.29 -12.48 -14.93
CA LEU A 71 5.53 -12.54 -13.48
C LEU A 71 4.39 -11.88 -12.70
N ALA A 72 3.95 -10.68 -13.12
CA ALA A 72 2.84 -9.98 -12.49
C ALA A 72 1.50 -10.72 -12.58
N ARG A 73 1.24 -11.43 -13.69
CA ARG A 73 0.05 -12.28 -13.82
C ARG A 73 0.14 -13.52 -12.93
N LYS A 74 1.30 -14.15 -12.84
CA LYS A 74 1.53 -15.35 -12.02
C LYS A 74 1.50 -15.08 -10.52
N SER A 75 1.71 -13.84 -10.08
CA SER A 75 1.70 -13.43 -8.68
C SER A 75 0.37 -12.84 -8.20
N GLU A 76 -0.74 -13.18 -8.86
CA GLU A 76 -2.07 -12.77 -8.42
C GLU A 76 -2.44 -13.40 -7.07
N GLY A 77 -2.80 -12.55 -6.09
CA GLY A 77 -3.17 -12.94 -4.73
C GLY A 77 -3.32 -11.75 -3.80
#